data_AF-A0A9W5QY69-F1
#
_entry.id   AF-A0A9W5QY69-F1
#
_cell.length_a   1.000
_cell.length_b   1.000
_cell.length_c   1.000
_cell.angle_alpha   90.00
_cell.angle_beta   90.00
_cell.angle_gamma   90.00
#
_symmetry.space_group_name_H-M   'P 1'
#
loop_
_entity.id
_entity.type
_entity.pdbx_description
1 polymer ?
#
loop_
_entity_poly.entity_id
_entity_poly.type
_entity_poly.pdbx_seq_one_letter_code
_entity_poly.pdbx_strand_id
1 'polypeptide(L)'
;MEHLEKVNRPQNLDEFIQQRCIVAIDKKIEAQLFYKACMKAFGLTKVSFIGTRTFYKNLKNMGLVLKKSNNNKLYIFGLTLK
;
A
#
# COMPACT_ATOMS: atom_id res chain seq x y z
N MET A 1 25.54 -0.22 -24.15
CA MET A 1 24.74 0.66 -23.28
C MET A 1 23.49 -0.12 -22.86
N GLU A 2 23.52 -0.78 -21.71
CA GLU A 2 22.29 -1.30 -21.08
C GLU A 2 22.25 -0.74 -19.67
N HIS A 3 21.89 0.55 -19.57
CA HIS A 3 21.36 1.07 -18.31
C HIS A 3 19.95 0.52 -18.16
N LEU A 4 19.87 -0.73 -17.73
CA LEU A 4 18.64 -1.26 -17.15
C LEU A 4 18.31 -0.35 -15.98
N GLU A 5 17.27 0.47 -16.15
CA GLU A 5 16.62 1.15 -15.05
C GLU A 5 16.40 0.12 -13.96
N LYS A 6 17.22 0.17 -12.90
CA LYS A 6 16.86 -0.42 -11.62
C LYS A 6 15.58 0.29 -11.23
N VAL A 7 14.44 -0.25 -11.65
CA VAL A 7 13.14 0.16 -11.14
C VAL A 7 13.26 -0.05 -9.64
N ASN A 8 13.46 1.06 -8.92
CA ASN A 8 13.85 1.03 -7.52
C ASN A 8 12.69 0.35 -6.78
N ARG A 9 12.86 -0.93 -6.49
CA ARG A 9 11.84 -1.72 -5.82
C ARG A 9 11.78 -1.20 -4.39
N PRO A 10 10.61 -0.75 -3.89
CA PRO A 10 10.53 -0.32 -2.51
C PRO A 10 10.95 -1.48 -1.61
N GLN A 11 11.77 -1.20 -0.60
CA GLN A 11 12.23 -2.21 0.37
C GLN A 11 11.24 -2.38 1.52
N ASN A 12 10.44 -1.34 1.80
CA ASN A 12 9.47 -1.30 2.89
C ASN A 12 8.21 -0.50 2.49
N LEU A 13 7.23 -0.48 3.39
CA LEU A 13 5.95 0.20 3.19
C LEU A 13 6.09 1.72 3.08
N ASP A 14 6.99 2.34 3.85
CA ASP A 14 7.24 3.78 3.80
C ASP A 14 7.77 4.21 2.42
N GLU A 15 8.77 3.49 1.90
CA GLU A 15 9.30 3.71 0.56
C GLU A 15 8.22 3.49 -0.51
N PHE A 16 7.39 2.46 -0.37
CA PHE A 16 6.27 2.24 -1.28
C PHE A 16 5.32 3.45 -1.28
N ILE A 17 4.98 3.98 -0.11
CA ILE A 17 4.09 5.15 0.01
C ILE A 17 4.74 6.37 -0.65
N GLN A 18 6.00 6.67 -0.35
CA GLN A 18 6.72 7.81 -0.92
C GLN A 18 6.83 7.73 -2.45
N GLN A 19 7.16 6.55 -2.97
CA GLN A 19 7.40 6.36 -4.40
C GLN A 19 6.09 6.26 -5.18
N ARG A 20 5.09 5.52 -4.68
CA ARG A 20 3.92 5.06 -5.45
C ARG A 20 2.59 5.67 -5.01
N CYS A 21 2.56 6.50 -3.97
CA CYS A 21 1.30 7.03 -3.44
C CYS A 21 1.29 8.57 -3.36
N ILE A 22 0.11 9.14 -3.54
CA ILE A 22 -0.19 10.55 -3.28
C ILE A 22 -0.81 10.64 -1.90
N VAL A 23 -0.22 11.45 -1.01
CA VAL A 23 -0.75 11.74 0.33
C VAL A 23 -1.53 13.04 0.27
N ALA A 24 -2.84 12.95 0.43
CA ALA A 24 -3.75 14.11 0.39
C ALA A 24 -5.04 13.81 1.15
N ILE A 25 -5.55 14.79 1.90
CA ILE A 25 -6.64 14.62 2.88
C ILE A 25 -7.98 14.18 2.25
N ASP A 26 -8.23 14.56 1.00
CA ASP A 26 -9.43 14.23 0.23
C ASP A 26 -9.38 12.85 -0.44
N LYS A 27 -8.23 12.18 -0.37
CA LYS A 27 -8.01 10.89 -1.04
C LYS A 27 -8.27 9.71 -0.12
N LYS A 28 -8.72 8.63 -0.74
CA LYS A 28 -8.82 7.32 -0.10
C LYS A 28 -8.60 6.21 -1.11
N ILE A 29 -8.13 5.07 -0.63
CA ILE A 29 -7.99 3.85 -1.41
C ILE A 29 -8.56 2.67 -0.66
N GLU A 30 -9.16 1.72 -1.38
CA GLU A 30 -9.60 0.46 -0.79
C GLU A 30 -8.39 -0.31 -0.25
N ALA A 31 -8.42 -0.71 1.03
CA ALA A 31 -7.29 -1.32 1.71
C ALA A 31 -6.84 -2.63 1.04
N GLN A 32 -7.78 -3.39 0.47
CA GLN A 32 -7.48 -4.61 -0.28
C GLN A 32 -6.79 -4.32 -1.62
N LEU A 33 -7.16 -3.22 -2.28
CA LEU A 33 -6.48 -2.77 -3.50
C LEU A 33 -5.04 -2.35 -3.19
N PHE A 34 -4.86 -1.58 -2.12
CA PHE A 34 -3.54 -1.15 -1.64
C PHE A 34 -2.64 -2.34 -1.27
N TYR A 35 -3.19 -3.36 -0.61
CA TYR A 35 -2.50 -4.62 -0.32
C TYR A 35 -1.98 -5.31 -1.58
N LYS A 36 -2.82 -5.44 -2.61
CA LYS A 36 -2.43 -6.04 -3.90
C LYS A 36 -1.35 -5.23 -4.61
N ALA A 37 -1.44 -3.89 -4.55
CA ALA A 37 -0.42 -3.01 -5.13
C ALA A 37 0.93 -3.16 -4.43
N CYS A 38 0.94 -3.25 -3.09
CA CYS A 38 2.14 -3.54 -2.30
C CYS A 38 2.76 -4.88 -2.73
N MET A 39 1.97 -5.96 -2.75
CA MET A 39 2.46 -7.28 -3.17
C MET A 39 3.12 -7.25 -4.55
N LYS A 40 2.48 -6.59 -5.53
CA LYS A 40 3.02 -6.44 -6.88
C LYS A 40 4.33 -5.67 -6.88
N ALA A 41 4.43 -4.59 -6.13
CA ALA A 41 5.64 -3.77 -6.06
C ALA A 41 6.80 -4.50 -5.39
N PHE A 42 6.56 -5.24 -4.30
CA PHE A 42 7.59 -6.04 -3.63
C PHE A 42 7.97 -7.31 -4.42
N GLY A 43 7.24 -7.66 -5.48
CA GLY A 43 7.44 -8.89 -6.25
C GLY A 43 7.09 -10.15 -5.46
N LEU A 44 6.14 -10.05 -4.53
CA LEU A 44 5.78 -11.13 -3.61
C LEU A 44 4.51 -11.86 -4.09
N THR A 45 4.54 -13.20 -4.04
CA THR A 45 3.35 -14.02 -4.26
C THR A 45 2.49 -14.05 -3.00
N LYS A 46 1.21 -14.46 -3.12
CA LYS A 46 0.25 -14.54 -2.00
C LYS A 46 0.76 -15.31 -0.77
N VAL A 47 1.70 -16.24 -0.96
CA VAL A 47 2.23 -17.11 0.08
C VAL A 47 3.37 -16.44 0.87
N SER A 48 4.06 -15.47 0.27
CA SER A 48 5.27 -14.85 0.82
C SER A 48 5.06 -13.47 1.44
N PHE A 49 3.88 -12.89 1.30
CA PHE A 49 3.58 -11.59 1.90
C PHE A 49 2.92 -11.73 3.27
N ILE A 50 3.10 -10.72 4.12
CA ILE A 50 2.40 -10.68 5.42
C ILE A 50 0.89 -10.77 5.20
N GLY A 51 0.19 -11.58 5.99
CA GLY A 51 -1.26 -11.73 5.86
C GLY A 51 -1.98 -10.37 5.96
N THR A 52 -3.12 -10.24 5.27
CA THR A 52 -3.92 -9.00 5.20
C THR A 52 -4.22 -8.39 6.57
N ARG A 53 -4.46 -9.23 7.59
CA ARG A 53 -4.67 -8.78 8.98
C ARG A 53 -3.45 -8.07 9.57
N THR A 54 -2.27 -8.66 9.42
CA THR A 54 -1.00 -8.08 9.90
C THR A 54 -0.67 -6.82 9.10
N PHE A 55 -0.90 -6.85 7.79
CA PHE A 55 -0.74 -5.68 6.93
C PHE A 55 -1.57 -4.49 7.41
N TYR A 56 -2.87 -4.67 7.65
CA TYR A 56 -3.72 -3.58 8.15
C TYR A 56 -3.33 -3.08 9.55
N LYS A 57 -2.78 -3.94 10.41
CA LYS A 57 -2.21 -3.51 11.69
C LYS A 57 -0.99 -2.63 11.48
N ASN A 58 -0.08 -3.00 10.58
CA ASN A 58 1.10 -2.20 10.26
C ASN A 58 0.70 -0.82 9.73
N LEU A 59 -0.28 -0.74 8.83
CA LEU A 59 -0.78 0.56 8.34
C LEU A 59 -1.33 1.45 9.47
N LYS A 60 -2.06 0.88 10.43
CA LYS A 60 -2.53 1.64 11.60
C LYS A 60 -1.38 2.11 12.48
N ASN A 61 -0.36 1.28 12.69
CA ASN A 61 0.83 1.65 13.46
C ASN A 61 1.65 2.76 12.77
N MET A 62 1.59 2.85 11.45
CA MET A 62 2.15 3.97 10.67
C MET A 62 1.30 5.26 10.74
N GLY A 63 0.19 5.26 11.49
CA GLY A 63 -0.69 6.43 11.63
C GLY A 63 -1.72 6.58 10.52
N LEU A 64 -1.86 5.62 9.59
CA LEU A 64 -2.87 5.70 8.55
C LEU A 64 -4.28 5.44 9.11
N VAL A 65 -5.24 6.23 8.64
CA VAL A 65 -6.64 6.14 9.07
C VAL A 65 -7.36 5.09 8.25
N LEU A 66 -7.69 3.96 8.87
CA LEU A 66 -8.47 2.88 8.27
C LEU A 66 -9.92 2.92 8.76
N LYS A 67 -10.89 3.15 7.87
CA LYS A 67 -12.33 3.14 8.19
C LYS A 67 -13.12 2.27 7.21
N LYS A 68 -14.17 1.63 7.71
CA LYS A 68 -15.12 0.89 6.86
C LYS A 68 -16.11 1.86 6.22
N SER A 69 -16.49 1.60 4.97
CA SER A 69 -17.67 2.21 4.36
C SER A 69 -18.93 1.44 4.71
N ASN A 70 -20.08 2.02 4.38
CA ASN A 70 -21.40 1.41 4.58
C ASN A 70 -21.56 0.06 3.86
N ASN A 71 -20.77 -0.18 2.80
CA ASN A 71 -20.77 -1.45 2.05
C ASN A 71 -19.76 -2.47 2.63
N ASN A 72 -19.35 -2.31 3.89
CA ASN A 72 -18.40 -3.16 4.62
C ASN A 72 -16.99 -3.25 3.98
N LYS A 73 -16.67 -2.36 3.04
CA LYS A 73 -15.32 -2.24 2.45
C LYS A 73 -14.42 -1.40 3.35
N LEU A 74 -13.17 -1.81 3.52
CA LEU A 74 -12.18 -1.07 4.32
C LEU A 74 -11.40 -0.12 3.41
N TYR A 75 -11.28 1.14 3.82
CA TYR A 75 -10.52 2.17 3.11
C TYR A 75 -9.41 2.75 3.98
N ILE A 76 -8.32 3.14 3.33
CA ILE A 76 -7.22 3.94 3.87
C ILE A 76 -7.48 5.38 3.44
N PHE A 77 -7.58 6.31 4.38
CA PHE A 77 -7.82 7.74 4.14
C PHE A 77 -6.50 8.52 4.14
N GLY A 78 -6.49 9.65 3.45
CA GLY A 78 -5.31 10.49 3.31
C GLY A 78 -4.34 10.02 2.23
N LEU A 79 -4.72 9.01 1.44
CA LEU A 79 -3.80 8.34 0.50
C LEU A 79 -4.53 7.76 -0.72
N THR A 80 -3.88 7.84 -1.89
CA THR A 80 -4.22 7.09 -3.11
C THR A 80 -2.95 6.62 -3.83
N LEU A 81 -3.07 5.65 -4.74
CA LEU A 81 -1.97 5.30 -5.65
C LEU A 81 -1.78 6.43 -6.69
N LYS A 82 -0.53 6.67 -7.07
CA LYS A 82 -0.13 7.53 -8.20
C LYS A 82 -0.48 6.89 -9.54
#